data_AF-A0A524KXI8-F1
#
_entry.id   AF-A0A524KXI8-F1
#
_cell.length_a   1.000
_cell.length_b   1.000
_cell.length_c   1.000
_cell.angle_alpha   90.00
_cell.angle_beta   90.00
_cell.angle_gamma   90.00
#
_symmetry.space_group_name_H-M   'P 1'
#
loop_
_entity.id
_entity.type
_entity.pdbx_description
1 polymer ?
#
loop_
_entity_poly.entity_id
_entity_poly.type
_entity_poly.pdbx_seq_one_letter_code
_entity_poly.pdbx_strand_id
1 'polypeptide(L)'
;MQQLHEVRVGVQPLERFRRVVGPGRLREALAAARSARERLAKRVVWNVSSTAVGGGVAEMLQSLLTYTRGIGIDTRWLVIGGTPEFFRVTKRLHHALHGSSGGGVPLDAEAHRIYEETLERNAQEMSSLV
;
A
#
# COMPACT_ATOMS: atom_id res chain seq x y z
N MET A 1 -1.59 -20.33 9.32
CA MET A 1 -1.42 -19.00 9.95
C MET A 1 -1.72 -17.97 8.88
N GLN A 2 -2.55 -16.96 9.16
CA GLN A 2 -2.77 -15.85 8.22
C GLN A 2 -1.45 -15.14 7.99
N GLN A 3 -1.08 -15.00 6.71
CA GLN A 3 0.10 -14.25 6.28
C GLN A 3 -0.26 -12.79 6.00
N LEU A 4 -1.47 -12.56 5.50
CA LEU A 4 -2.02 -11.24 5.21
C LEU A 4 -2.57 -10.62 6.49
N HIS A 5 -2.27 -9.35 6.74
CA HIS A 5 -2.88 -8.63 7.86
C HIS A 5 -3.30 -7.22 7.47
N GLU A 6 -4.39 -6.76 8.06
CA GLU A 6 -4.88 -5.39 7.89
C GLU A 6 -4.21 -4.44 8.88
N VAL A 7 -3.69 -3.33 8.36
CA VAL A 7 -3.14 -2.24 9.15
C VAL A 7 -4.26 -1.25 9.47
N ARG A 8 -4.43 -0.93 10.74
CA ARG A 8 -5.38 0.09 11.18
C ARG A 8 -4.91 1.46 10.71
N VAL A 9 -5.74 2.13 9.91
CA VAL A 9 -5.51 3.49 9.42
C VAL A 9 -6.39 4.47 10.19
N GLY A 10 -5.80 5.60 10.60
CA GLY A 10 -6.51 6.67 11.29
C GLY A 10 -7.51 7.43 10.39
N VAL A 11 -8.14 8.44 10.95
CA VAL A 11 -9.03 9.36 10.22
C VAL A 11 -8.67 10.78 10.63
N GLN A 12 -8.28 11.63 9.66
CA GLN A 12 -8.00 13.04 9.93
C GLN A 12 -8.55 13.96 8.84
N PRO A 13 -9.10 15.13 9.21
CA PRO A 13 -9.60 16.11 8.25
C PRO A 13 -8.47 16.84 7.51
N LEU A 14 -8.69 17.20 6.23
CA LEU A 14 -7.73 17.96 5.43
C LEU A 14 -7.51 19.39 5.98
N GLU A 15 -8.47 19.91 6.73
CA GLU A 15 -8.46 21.22 7.36
C GLU A 15 -7.24 21.43 8.26
N ARG A 16 -6.59 20.36 8.75
CA ARG A 16 -5.31 20.43 9.48
C ARG A 16 -4.21 21.13 8.69
N PHE A 17 -4.23 21.03 7.36
CA PHE A 17 -3.26 21.67 6.49
C PHE A 17 -3.53 23.16 6.28
N ARG A 18 -4.64 23.74 6.78
CA ARG A 18 -5.00 25.15 6.57
C ARG A 18 -3.85 26.11 6.87
N ARG A 19 -3.12 25.87 7.96
CA ARG A 19 -1.99 26.72 8.39
C ARG A 19 -0.74 26.58 7.52
N VAL A 20 -0.60 25.44 6.82
CA VAL A 20 0.58 25.12 5.99
C VAL A 20 0.37 25.57 4.55
N VAL A 21 -0.79 25.26 3.96
CA VAL A 21 -1.05 25.52 2.54
C VAL A 21 -1.88 26.79 2.28
N GLY A 22 -2.45 27.38 3.33
CA GLY A 22 -3.34 28.53 3.24
C GLY A 22 -4.76 28.18 2.78
N PRO A 23 -5.71 29.13 2.90
CA PRO A 23 -7.12 28.88 2.64
C PRO A 23 -7.44 28.62 1.15
N GLY A 24 -6.67 29.18 0.21
CA GLY A 24 -6.87 28.97 -1.23
C GLY A 24 -6.65 27.52 -1.64
N ARG A 25 -5.45 27.00 -1.40
CA ARG A 25 -5.09 25.60 -1.70
C ARG A 25 -5.95 24.60 -0.93
N LEU A 26 -6.34 24.92 0.30
CA LEU A 26 -7.27 24.06 1.05
C LEU A 26 -8.64 23.97 0.36
N ARG A 27 -9.19 25.07 -0.17
CA ARG A 27 -10.45 25.02 -0.92
C ARG A 27 -10.33 24.16 -2.19
N GLU A 28 -9.22 24.27 -2.91
CA GLU A 28 -8.93 23.44 -4.08
C GLU A 28 -8.86 21.95 -3.70
N ALA A 29 -8.12 21.61 -2.65
CA ALA A 29 -8.02 20.25 -2.14
C ALA A 29 -9.38 19.68 -1.71
N LEU A 30 -10.21 20.47 -1.01
CA LEU A 30 -11.56 20.07 -0.62
C LEU A 30 -12.50 19.90 -1.83
N ALA A 31 -12.31 20.67 -2.91
CA ALA A 31 -13.05 20.49 -4.16
C ALA A 31 -12.67 19.18 -4.85
N ALA A 32 -11.37 18.87 -4.94
CA ALA A 32 -10.87 17.59 -5.44
C ALA A 32 -11.38 16.41 -4.59
N ALA A 33 -11.39 16.57 -3.26
CA ALA A 33 -11.89 15.57 -2.32
C ALA A 33 -13.38 15.25 -2.55
N ARG A 34 -14.23 16.26 -2.83
CA ARG A 34 -15.64 16.03 -3.17
C ARG A 34 -15.80 15.19 -4.44
N SER A 35 -15.06 15.54 -5.50
CA SER A 35 -15.07 14.79 -6.77
C SER A 35 -14.59 13.34 -6.58
N ALA A 36 -13.52 13.15 -5.79
CA ALA A 36 -13.04 11.81 -5.45
C ALA A 36 -14.10 11.00 -4.69
N ARG A 37 -14.75 11.61 -3.69
CA ARG A 37 -15.81 10.97 -2.91
C ARG A 37 -17.01 10.58 -3.78
N GLU A 38 -17.47 11.43 -4.69
CA GLU A 38 -18.57 11.10 -5.60
C GLU A 38 -18.30 9.84 -6.43
N ARG A 39 -17.03 9.62 -6.81
CA ARG A 39 -16.61 8.46 -7.61
C ARG A 39 -16.35 7.21 -6.78
N LEU A 40 -15.97 7.36 -5.51
CA LEU A 40 -15.40 6.27 -4.71
C LEU A 40 -16.19 5.92 -3.43
N ALA A 41 -17.12 6.75 -2.97
CA ALA A 41 -17.78 6.57 -1.65
C ALA A 41 -18.56 5.26 -1.49
N LYS A 42 -18.94 4.59 -2.57
CA LYS A 42 -19.67 3.31 -2.55
C LYS A 42 -18.75 2.09 -2.76
N ARG A 43 -17.44 2.30 -2.71
CA ARG A 43 -16.43 1.27 -3.00
C ARG A 43 -15.41 1.25 -1.88
N VAL A 44 -14.79 0.09 -1.70
CA VAL A 44 -13.59 -0.05 -0.86
C VAL A 44 -12.36 0.11 -1.76
N VAL A 45 -11.45 1.00 -1.36
CA VAL A 45 -10.16 1.19 -2.02
C VAL A 45 -9.08 0.47 -1.21
N TRP A 46 -8.72 -0.72 -1.66
CA TRP A 46 -7.68 -1.53 -1.04
C TRP A 46 -6.29 -1.08 -1.49
N ASN A 47 -5.41 -0.84 -0.53
CA ASN A 47 -3.98 -0.66 -0.75
C ASN A 47 -3.27 -1.92 -0.24
N VAL A 48 -2.35 -2.45 -1.03
CA VAL A 48 -1.61 -3.66 -0.67
C VAL A 48 -0.11 -3.35 -0.73
N SER A 49 0.63 -3.63 0.34
CA SER A 49 2.08 -3.45 0.41
C SER A 49 2.77 -4.66 1.08
N SER A 50 4.10 -4.65 1.14
CA SER A 50 4.91 -5.73 1.71
C SER A 50 5.41 -5.49 3.14
N THR A 51 5.16 -4.30 3.69
CA THR A 51 5.47 -3.98 5.10
C THR A 51 4.59 -2.85 5.62
N ALA A 52 4.24 -2.91 6.91
CA ALA A 52 3.55 -1.86 7.66
C ALA A 52 4.49 -0.83 8.29
N VAL A 53 5.78 -1.19 8.46
CA VAL A 53 6.77 -0.41 9.19
C VAL A 53 8.10 -0.42 8.43
N GLY A 54 8.76 0.73 8.39
CA GLY A 54 10.05 0.91 7.73
C GLY A 54 9.91 1.14 6.23
N GLY A 55 10.69 2.10 5.72
CA GLY A 55 10.66 2.53 4.33
C GLY A 55 9.63 3.60 4.01
N GLY A 56 9.89 4.38 2.95
CA GLY A 56 9.09 5.55 2.61
C GLY A 56 7.64 5.23 2.20
N VAL A 57 7.38 4.05 1.64
CA VAL A 57 6.01 3.64 1.27
C VAL A 57 5.13 3.45 2.50
N ALA A 58 5.63 2.77 3.54
CA ALA A 58 4.87 2.55 4.76
C ALA A 58 4.55 3.89 5.48
N GLU A 59 5.53 4.79 5.56
CA GLU A 59 5.34 6.13 6.12
C GLU A 59 4.34 6.97 5.32
N MET A 60 4.44 6.92 3.99
CA MET A 60 3.52 7.60 3.09
C MET A 60 2.10 7.06 3.22
N LEU A 61 1.90 5.74 3.24
CA LEU A 61 0.57 5.14 3.34
C LEU A 61 -0.11 5.46 4.68
N GLN A 62 0.62 5.43 5.79
CA GLN A 62 0.10 5.85 7.11
C GLN A 62 -0.52 7.26 7.03
N SER A 63 0.19 8.19 6.40
CA SER A 63 -0.27 9.58 6.27
C SER A 63 -1.38 9.73 5.23
N LEU A 64 -1.15 9.24 4.02
CA LEU A 64 -2.04 9.42 2.87
C LEU A 64 -3.42 8.82 3.16
N LEU A 65 -3.46 7.57 3.61
CA LEU A 65 -4.71 6.86 3.82
C LEU A 65 -5.52 7.47 4.98
N THR A 66 -4.85 8.01 5.99
CA THR A 66 -5.50 8.71 7.11
C THR A 66 -6.34 9.91 6.63
N TYR A 67 -5.82 10.68 5.66
CA TYR A 67 -6.56 11.81 5.08
C TYR A 67 -7.56 11.36 4.01
N THR A 68 -7.28 10.29 3.26
CA THR A 68 -8.25 9.68 2.33
C THR A 68 -9.49 9.19 3.08
N ARG A 69 -9.33 8.55 4.25
CA ARG A 69 -10.46 8.21 5.12
C ARG A 69 -11.17 9.45 5.66
N GLY A 70 -10.40 10.50 5.99
CA GLY A 70 -10.93 11.78 6.45
C GLY A 70 -11.86 12.50 5.48
N ILE A 71 -11.71 12.24 4.17
CA ILE A 71 -12.61 12.77 3.14
C ILE A 71 -13.81 11.84 2.83
N GLY A 72 -13.97 10.76 3.59
CA GLY A 72 -15.12 9.85 3.49
C GLY A 72 -14.99 8.76 2.43
N ILE A 73 -13.77 8.37 2.06
CA ILE A 73 -13.52 7.21 1.19
C ILE A 73 -13.15 6.03 2.09
N ASP A 74 -13.85 4.89 1.94
CA ASP A 74 -13.45 3.65 2.64
C ASP A 74 -12.19 3.09 1.99
N THR A 75 -11.04 3.53 2.50
CA THR A 75 -9.75 2.97 2.11
C THR A 75 -9.19 2.12 3.25
N ARG A 76 -8.60 0.99 2.85
CA ARG A 76 -8.04 -0.03 3.73
C ARG A 76 -6.65 -0.39 3.26
N TRP A 77 -5.85 -0.95 4.17
CA TRP A 77 -4.46 -1.29 3.91
C TRP A 77 -4.15 -2.70 4.39
N LEU A 78 -3.80 -3.56 3.44
CA LEU A 78 -3.33 -4.91 3.68
C LEU A 78 -1.81 -4.98 3.49
N VAL A 79 -1.16 -5.73 4.36
CA VAL A 79 0.26 -6.06 4.25
C VAL A 79 0.40 -7.55 4.01
N ILE A 80 1.02 -7.91 2.89
CA ILE A 80 1.26 -9.31 2.53
C ILE A 80 2.27 -9.93 3.48
N GLY A 81 2.10 -11.23 3.76
CA GLY A 81 3.11 -12.02 4.43
C GLY A 81 4.07 -12.65 3.44
N GLY A 82 5.24 -13.02 3.94
CA GLY A 82 6.25 -13.72 3.16
C GLY A 82 7.35 -14.28 4.03
N THR A 83 8.02 -15.32 3.54
CA THR A 83 9.17 -15.92 4.21
C THR A 83 10.42 -15.07 4.00
N PRO A 84 11.50 -15.28 4.79
CA PRO A 84 12.80 -14.64 4.52
C PRO A 84 13.30 -14.89 3.10
N GLU A 85 13.05 -16.07 2.53
CA GLU A 85 13.38 -16.45 1.15
C GLU A 85 12.64 -15.55 0.15
N PHE A 86 11.33 -15.34 0.34
CA PHE A 86 10.53 -14.45 -0.48
C PHE A 86 11.09 -13.02 -0.46
N PHE A 87 11.45 -12.49 0.71
CA PHE A 87 12.02 -11.14 0.79
C PHE A 87 13.43 -11.05 0.18
N ARG A 88 14.21 -12.13 0.19
CA ARG A 88 15.47 -12.19 -0.59
C ARG A 88 15.20 -12.16 -2.10
N VAL A 89 14.17 -12.85 -2.58
CA VAL A 89 13.76 -12.81 -3.99
C VAL A 89 13.31 -11.41 -4.39
N THR A 90 12.41 -10.78 -3.63
CA THR A 90 11.88 -9.45 -3.95
C THR A 90 12.97 -8.37 -3.93
N LYS A 91 13.96 -8.48 -3.04
CA LYS A 91 15.13 -7.57 -3.04
C LYS A 91 15.99 -7.73 -4.29
N ARG A 92 16.24 -8.96 -4.76
CA ARG A 92 16.95 -9.21 -6.02
C ARG A 92 16.17 -8.67 -7.21
N LEU A 93 14.86 -8.89 -7.23
CA LEU A 93 13.98 -8.34 -8.27
C LEU A 93 14.00 -6.82 -8.29
N HIS A 94 13.91 -6.16 -7.13
CA HIS A 94 14.05 -4.71 -7.00
C HIS A 94 15.39 -4.21 -7.59
N HIS A 95 16.50 -4.85 -7.25
CA HIS A 95 17.81 -4.49 -7.81
C HIS A 95 17.87 -4.67 -9.33
N ALA A 96 17.33 -5.79 -9.85
CA ALA A 96 17.26 -6.06 -11.28
C ALA A 96 16.46 -5.00 -12.04
N LEU A 97 15.30 -4.60 -11.50
CA LEU A 97 14.47 -3.52 -12.04
C LEU A 97 15.17 -2.16 -12.01
N HIS A 98 16.11 -1.96 -11.09
CA HIS A 98 16.96 -0.77 -11.01
C HIS A 98 18.31 -0.90 -11.74
N GLY A 99 18.45 -1.88 -12.64
CA GLY A 99 19.64 -2.04 -13.49
C GLY A 99 20.88 -2.60 -12.79
N SER A 100 20.73 -3.10 -11.55
CA SER A 100 21.78 -3.82 -10.84
C SER A 100 21.58 -5.32 -11.02
N SER A 101 22.66 -6.09 -11.19
CA SER A 101 22.61 -7.55 -11.40
C SER A 101 22.16 -8.36 -10.17
N GLY A 102 21.41 -7.77 -9.23
CA GLY A 102 20.77 -8.50 -8.13
C GLY A 102 21.75 -9.24 -7.22
N GLY A 103 23.01 -8.76 -7.12
CA GLY A 103 24.06 -9.43 -6.35
C GLY A 103 24.62 -10.70 -7.02
N GLY A 104 24.43 -10.87 -8.33
CA GLY A 104 25.01 -11.96 -9.11
C GLY A 104 24.27 -13.30 -9.02
N VAL A 105 23.20 -13.39 -8.22
CA VAL A 105 22.37 -14.60 -8.13
C VAL A 105 21.18 -14.49 -9.09
N PRO A 106 21.03 -15.41 -10.06
CA PRO A 106 19.93 -15.37 -11.03
C PRO A 106 18.54 -15.36 -10.40
N LEU A 107 17.59 -14.68 -11.05
CA LEU A 107 16.15 -14.87 -10.85
C LEU A 107 15.73 -16.11 -11.64
N ASP A 108 16.02 -17.29 -11.08
CA ASP A 108 15.79 -18.60 -11.69
C ASP A 108 14.38 -19.15 -11.42
N ALA A 109 14.13 -20.40 -11.85
CA ALA A 109 12.84 -21.07 -11.67
C ALA A 109 12.46 -21.24 -10.19
N GLU A 110 13.44 -21.41 -9.30
CA GLU A 110 13.20 -21.52 -7.87
C GLU A 110 12.79 -20.16 -7.29
N ALA A 111 13.48 -19.08 -7.67
CA ALA A 111 13.09 -17.73 -7.29
C ALA A 111 11.66 -17.39 -7.76
N HIS A 112 11.32 -17.78 -8.99
CA HIS A 112 9.98 -17.62 -9.55
C HIS A 112 8.93 -18.37 -8.73
N ARG A 113 9.17 -19.66 -8.44
CA ARG A 113 8.28 -20.51 -7.65
C ARG A 113 8.04 -19.94 -6.24
N ILE A 114 9.09 -19.50 -5.55
CA ILE A 114 8.98 -18.88 -4.22
C ILE A 114 8.10 -17.62 -4.26
N TYR A 115 8.28 -16.80 -5.31
CA TYR A 115 7.51 -15.58 -5.50
C TYR A 115 6.03 -15.88 -5.76
N GLU A 116 5.72 -16.73 -6.73
CA GLU A 116 4.34 -17.09 -7.11
C GLU A 116 3.60 -17.80 -5.97
N GLU A 117 4.18 -18.85 -5.36
CA GLU A 117 3.52 -19.58 -4.27
C GLU A 117 3.20 -18.67 -3.08
N THR A 118 4.07 -17.69 -2.79
CA THR A 118 3.82 -16.72 -1.72
C THR A 118 2.70 -15.76 -2.08
N LEU A 119 2.68 -15.22 -3.30
CA LEU A 119 1.63 -14.31 -3.72
C LEU A 119 0.28 -15.00 -3.88
N GLU A 120 0.25 -16.24 -4.38
CA GLU A 120 -0.97 -17.03 -4.52
C GLU A 120 -1.67 -17.23 -3.16
N ARG A 121 -0.91 -17.60 -2.12
CA ARG A 121 -1.45 -17.70 -0.75
C ARG A 121 -2.02 -16.36 -0.25
N ASN A 122 -1.32 -15.25 -0.48
CA ASN A 122 -1.82 -13.93 -0.10
C ASN A 122 -3.08 -13.54 -0.89
N ALA A 123 -3.15 -13.87 -2.18
CA ALA A 123 -4.30 -13.60 -3.03
C ALA A 123 -5.54 -14.40 -2.59
N GLN A 124 -5.35 -15.67 -2.20
CA GLN A 124 -6.42 -16.50 -1.64
C GLN A 124 -6.94 -15.96 -0.30
N GLU A 125 -6.06 -15.47 0.57
CA GLU A 125 -6.49 -14.80 1.81
C GLU A 125 -7.26 -13.50 1.48
N MET A 126 -6.75 -12.70 0.54
CA MET A 126 -7.38 -11.43 0.14
C MET A 126 -8.75 -11.62 -0.52
N SER A 127 -8.92 -12.66 -1.34
CA SER A 127 -10.19 -12.93 -2.04
C SER A 127 -11.33 -13.25 -1.07
N SER A 128 -11.03 -13.72 0.14
CA SER A 128 -12.03 -13.92 1.21
C SER A 128 -12.53 -12.61 1.84
N LEU A 129 -11.89 -11.47 1.56
CA LEU A 129 -12.21 -10.15 2.11
C LEU A 129 -13.01 -9.25 1.16
N VAL A 130 -13.17 -9.65 -0.12
CA VAL A 130 -13.80 -8.87 -1.20
C VAL A 130 -15.01 -9.59 -1.78
#